data_AF-A0A660ZEX2-F1
#
_entry.id   AF-A0A660ZEX2-F1
#
_cell.length_a   1.000
_cell.length_b   1.000
_cell.length_c   1.000
_cell.angle_alpha   90.00
_cell.angle_beta   90.00
_cell.angle_gamma   90.00
#
_symmetry.space_group_name_H-M   'P 1'
#
loop_
_entity.id
_entity.type
_entity.pdbx_description
1 polymer ?
#
loop_
_entity_poly.entity_id
_entity_poly.type
_entity_poly.pdbx_seq_one_letter_code
_entity_poly.pdbx_strand_id
1 'polypeptide(L)'
;MSRNPNPDEILKLARLNEKEGNYTQSADLYRNAAALFGQKGKFKKQVEALLSLAQLLDWYLSDYEGALSTYQEALGIIEERDLPGRCRAFYGMAVQEYFLGHIDDALVHSKEALKFAETEKDDFVKSLTYTLLGDILVQRGKLEEAQVVLESSKKIAERKGWDALRGRALSSLGLLYAEMGELDLAKLYLKEAIEVAEEVGDRSLEGTAYVRLGITYLIAGQDYEAREWLNRGKKIAEETGMKILKEEAEDYLEQLEEPF
;
A
#
# COMPACT_ATOMS: atom_id res chain seq x y z
N MET A 1 42.42 -8.72 14.41
CA MET A 1 41.70 -7.43 14.30
C MET A 1 40.44 -7.68 13.49
N SER A 2 39.27 -7.71 14.13
CA SER A 2 37.99 -7.81 13.41
C SER A 2 37.82 -6.53 12.59
N ARG A 3 37.82 -6.63 11.25
CA ARG A 3 37.48 -5.49 10.39
C ARG A 3 36.03 -5.12 10.69
N ASN A 4 35.83 -3.93 11.22
CA ASN A 4 34.49 -3.39 11.44
C ASN A 4 33.75 -3.40 10.08
N PRO A 5 32.63 -4.11 9.93
CA PRO A 5 32.05 -4.37 8.62
C PRO A 5 31.64 -3.05 7.93
N ASN A 6 31.79 -3.01 6.61
CA ASN A 6 31.57 -1.82 5.81
C ASN A 6 30.06 -1.67 5.52
N PRO A 7 29.36 -0.65 6.06
CA PRO A 7 27.91 -0.53 5.87
C PRO A 7 27.51 -0.31 4.41
N ASP A 8 28.41 0.26 3.59
CA ASP A 8 28.18 0.41 2.15
C ASP A 8 28.15 -0.96 1.42
N GLU A 9 28.90 -1.95 1.90
CA GLU A 9 28.87 -3.32 1.35
C GLU A 9 27.64 -4.08 1.85
N ILE A 10 27.28 -3.93 3.13
CA ILE A 10 26.07 -4.53 3.70
C ILE A 10 24.82 -4.02 2.99
N LEU A 11 24.72 -2.71 2.74
CA LEU A 11 23.58 -2.13 2.04
C LEU A 11 23.44 -2.68 0.61
N LYS A 12 24.55 -2.88 -0.09
CA LYS A 12 24.54 -3.53 -1.41
C LYS A 12 24.09 -4.99 -1.32
N LEU A 13 24.54 -5.72 -0.31
CA LEU A 13 24.14 -7.10 -0.08
C LEU A 13 22.65 -7.20 0.28
N ALA A 14 22.11 -6.25 1.05
CA ALA A 14 20.69 -6.17 1.37
C ALA A 14 19.84 -6.06 0.10
N ARG A 15 20.20 -5.13 -0.79
CA ARG A 15 19.54 -4.95 -2.10
C ARG A 15 19.63 -6.17 -2.99
N LEU A 16 20.75 -6.90 -2.94
CA LEU A 16 20.91 -8.14 -3.70
C LEU A 16 19.97 -9.22 -3.16
N ASN A 17 19.96 -9.41 -1.84
CA ASN A 17 19.06 -10.37 -1.18
C ASN A 17 17.59 -10.07 -1.46
N GLU A 18 17.21 -8.78 -1.44
CA GLU A 18 15.85 -8.35 -1.80
C GLU A 18 15.50 -8.77 -3.24
N LYS A 19 16.40 -8.51 -4.21
CA LYS A 19 16.19 -8.93 -5.61
C LYS A 19 16.13 -10.44 -5.80
N GLU A 20 16.83 -11.20 -4.95
CA GLU A 20 16.86 -12.65 -4.95
C GLU A 20 15.67 -13.27 -4.19
N GLY A 21 14.80 -12.45 -3.57
CA GLY A 21 13.66 -12.92 -2.77
C GLY A 21 14.01 -13.34 -1.33
N ASN A 22 15.24 -13.11 -0.89
CA ASN A 22 15.73 -13.42 0.45
C ASN A 22 15.33 -12.30 1.44
N TYR A 23 14.03 -12.04 1.60
CA TYR A 23 13.51 -10.85 2.27
C TYR A 23 13.88 -10.75 3.75
N THR A 24 13.75 -11.83 4.53
CA THR A 24 14.12 -11.82 5.96
C THR A 24 15.60 -11.47 6.15
N GLN A 25 16.49 -12.08 5.36
CA GLN A 25 17.91 -11.79 5.39
C GLN A 25 18.21 -10.36 4.94
N SER A 26 17.50 -9.88 3.91
CA SER A 26 17.61 -8.49 3.45
C SER A 26 17.21 -7.50 4.54
N ALA A 27 16.12 -7.75 5.27
CA ALA A 27 15.67 -6.92 6.39
C ALA A 27 16.76 -6.79 7.47
N ASP A 28 17.36 -7.91 7.87
CA ASP A 28 18.44 -7.91 8.86
C ASP A 28 19.68 -7.14 8.39
N LEU A 29 20.01 -7.26 7.10
CA LEU A 29 21.11 -6.51 6.48
C LEU A 29 20.82 -5.02 6.41
N TYR A 30 19.60 -4.60 6.03
CA TYR A 30 19.20 -3.19 6.05
C TYR A 30 19.27 -2.61 7.46
N ARG A 31 18.75 -3.33 8.46
CA ARG A 31 18.79 -2.91 9.88
C ARG A 31 20.24 -2.75 10.37
N ASN A 32 21.12 -3.68 10.01
CA ASN A 32 22.55 -3.62 10.34
C ASN A 32 23.23 -2.42 9.65
N ALA A 33 23.01 -2.24 8.35
CA ALA A 33 23.56 -1.12 7.59
C ALA A 33 23.12 0.22 8.17
N ALA A 34 21.82 0.38 8.49
CA ALA A 34 21.27 1.58 9.13
C ALA A 34 21.99 1.90 10.45
N ALA A 35 22.09 0.91 11.36
CA ALA A 35 22.76 1.08 12.65
C ALA A 35 24.23 1.51 12.51
N LEU A 36 24.97 0.90 11.58
CA LEU A 36 26.37 1.25 11.32
C LEU A 36 26.53 2.63 10.65
N PHE A 37 25.59 3.05 9.80
CA PHE A 37 25.58 4.41 9.26
C PHE A 37 25.34 5.44 10.37
N GLY A 38 24.41 5.18 11.29
CA GLY A 38 24.14 6.03 12.44
C GLY A 38 25.36 6.18 13.35
N GLN A 39 26.03 5.08 13.70
CA GLN A 39 27.28 5.10 14.49
C GLN A 39 28.40 5.91 13.83
N LYS A 40 28.41 5.99 12.49
CA LYS A 40 29.40 6.74 11.71
C LYS A 40 28.94 8.17 11.36
N GLY A 41 27.79 8.62 11.85
CA GLY A 41 27.21 9.93 11.55
C GLY A 41 26.80 10.12 10.09
N LYS A 42 26.61 9.04 9.33
CA LYS A 42 26.20 9.06 7.92
C LYS A 42 24.66 9.05 7.78
N PHE A 43 24.00 10.05 8.35
CA PHE A 43 22.54 10.08 8.52
C PHE A 43 21.74 9.93 7.23
N LYS A 44 22.17 10.55 6.12
CA LYS A 44 21.48 10.39 4.82
C LYS A 44 21.41 8.93 4.36
N LYS A 45 22.47 8.16 4.57
CA LYS A 45 22.51 6.73 4.22
C LYS A 45 21.78 5.86 5.23
N GLN A 46 21.76 6.27 6.50
CA GLN A 46 20.93 5.63 7.52
C GLN A 46 19.45 5.73 7.14
N VAL A 47 18.96 6.93 6.81
CA VAL A 47 17.58 7.15 6.34
C VAL A 47 17.29 6.31 5.10
N GLU A 48 18.18 6.30 4.11
CA GLU A 48 18.01 5.48 2.90
C GLU A 48 17.82 3.99 3.24
N ALA A 49 18.64 3.45 4.15
CA ALA A 49 18.52 2.06 4.60
C ALA A 49 17.23 1.80 5.39
N LEU A 50 16.81 2.73 6.26
CA LEU A 50 15.56 2.60 7.03
C LEU A 50 14.33 2.67 6.15
N LEU A 51 14.27 3.59 5.17
CA LEU A 51 13.14 3.66 4.24
C LEU A 51 13.03 2.41 3.37
N SER A 52 14.17 1.82 2.95
CA SER A 52 14.18 0.53 2.26
C SER A 52 13.76 -0.63 3.16
N LEU A 53 14.20 -0.66 4.42
CA LEU A 53 13.77 -1.64 5.40
C LEU A 53 12.25 -1.59 5.61
N ALA A 54 11.70 -0.40 5.84
CA ALA A 54 10.28 -0.21 6.10
C ALA A 54 9.42 -0.70 4.93
N GLN A 55 9.81 -0.35 3.69
CA GLN A 55 9.12 -0.83 2.49
C GLN A 55 9.18 -2.35 2.34
N LEU A 56 10.30 -2.97 2.68
CA LEU A 56 10.47 -4.42 2.61
C LEU A 56 9.64 -5.15 3.69
N LEU A 57 9.55 -4.58 4.90
CA LEU A 57 8.72 -5.10 5.99
C LEU A 57 7.23 -5.11 5.60
N ASP A 58 6.75 -4.02 5.00
CA ASP A 58 5.40 -3.88 4.47
C ASP A 58 5.15 -4.89 3.33
N TRP A 59 5.90 -4.78 2.23
CA TRP A 59 5.55 -5.46 0.97
C TRP A 59 5.77 -6.97 0.97
N TYR A 60 6.75 -7.45 1.74
CA TYR A 60 7.19 -8.85 1.65
C TYR A 60 7.07 -9.64 2.94
N LEU A 61 6.99 -8.97 4.08
CA LEU A 61 6.91 -9.64 5.39
C LEU A 61 5.57 -9.40 6.09
N SER A 62 4.74 -8.49 5.56
CA SER A 62 3.47 -8.06 6.17
C SER A 62 3.63 -7.67 7.65
N ASP A 63 4.77 -7.02 7.96
CA ASP A 63 5.09 -6.51 9.30
C ASP A 63 4.81 -5.01 9.33
N TYR A 64 3.52 -4.66 9.39
CA TYR A 64 3.03 -3.27 9.33
C TYR A 64 3.47 -2.46 10.55
N GLU A 65 3.53 -3.09 11.73
CA GLU A 65 3.97 -2.47 12.98
C GLU A 65 5.47 -2.17 12.94
N GLY A 66 6.27 -3.13 12.49
CA GLY A 66 7.71 -2.95 12.26
C GLY A 66 8.01 -1.92 11.18
N ALA A 67 7.25 -1.92 10.09
CA ALA A 67 7.36 -0.91 9.03
C ALA A 67 7.03 0.50 9.57
N LEU A 68 5.94 0.65 10.32
CA LEU A 68 5.53 1.92 10.94
C LEU A 68 6.60 2.45 11.90
N SER A 69 7.10 1.60 12.80
CA SER A 69 8.19 1.97 13.72
C SER A 69 9.46 2.38 12.97
N THR A 70 9.77 1.72 11.85
CA THR A 70 10.95 2.03 11.04
C THR A 70 10.79 3.35 10.30
N TYR A 71 9.60 3.67 9.78
CA TYR A 71 9.31 4.98 9.18
C TYR A 71 9.39 6.10 10.22
N GLN A 72 8.89 5.88 11.45
CA GLN A 72 9.01 6.83 12.55
C GLN A 72 10.47 7.08 12.94
N GLU A 73 11.30 6.04 13.00
CA GLU A 73 12.75 6.18 13.21
C GLU A 73 13.40 7.00 12.10
N ALA A 74 13.10 6.68 10.83
CA ALA A 74 13.62 7.43 9.69
C ALA A 74 13.21 8.91 9.75
N LEU A 75 11.94 9.19 10.05
CA LEU A 75 11.41 10.55 10.17
C LEU A 75 12.13 11.36 11.25
N GLY A 76 12.51 10.73 12.37
CA GLY A 76 13.28 11.38 13.44
C GLY A 76 14.70 11.81 13.04
N ILE A 77 15.23 11.28 11.93
CA ILE A 77 16.57 11.59 11.41
C ILE A 77 16.51 12.52 10.19
N ILE A 78 15.42 12.48 9.43
CA ILE A 78 15.22 13.27 8.22
C ILE A 78 15.24 14.77 8.57
N GLU A 79 16.11 15.53 7.90
CA GLU A 79 16.20 16.98 8.08
C GLU A 79 14.93 17.67 7.55
N GLU A 80 14.50 18.77 8.18
CA GLU A 80 13.26 19.47 7.79
C GLU A 80 13.21 19.90 6.32
N ARG A 81 14.37 20.19 5.74
CA ARG A 81 14.56 20.58 4.33
C ARG A 81 14.55 19.41 3.35
N ASP A 82 14.64 18.17 3.81
CA ASP A 82 14.58 16.97 2.96
C ASP A 82 13.12 16.59 2.72
N LEU A 83 12.46 17.40 1.89
CA LEU A 83 11.05 17.23 1.55
C LEU A 83 10.78 15.85 0.90
N PRO A 84 11.61 15.33 -0.03
CA PRO A 84 11.40 14.00 -0.58
C PRO A 84 11.48 12.88 0.46
N GLY A 85 12.44 12.95 1.39
CA GLY A 85 12.54 11.99 2.49
C GLY A 85 11.27 12.00 3.37
N ARG A 86 10.82 13.18 3.78
CA ARG A 86 9.61 13.36 4.60
C ARG A 86 8.36 12.87 3.87
N CYS A 87 8.24 13.19 2.58
CA CYS A 87 7.13 12.75 1.74
C CYS A 87 7.00 11.21 1.76
N ARG A 88 8.11 10.51 1.52
CA ARG A 88 8.16 9.04 1.55
C ARG A 88 7.86 8.45 2.92
N ALA A 89 8.38 9.06 3.99
CA ALA A 89 8.14 8.61 5.35
C ALA A 89 6.66 8.77 5.73
N PHE A 90 6.06 9.95 5.54
CA PHE A 90 4.65 10.19 5.84
C PHE A 90 3.71 9.31 5.01
N TYR A 91 3.99 9.15 3.71
CA TYR A 91 3.20 8.24 2.87
C TYR A 91 3.30 6.81 3.39
N GLY A 92 4.52 6.33 3.69
CA GLY A 92 4.75 5.00 4.24
C GLY A 92 4.00 4.76 5.55
N MET A 93 4.09 5.70 6.49
CA MET A 93 3.35 5.66 7.76
C MET A 93 1.85 5.59 7.55
N ALA A 94 1.31 6.44 6.66
CA ALA A 94 -0.11 6.48 6.38
C ALA A 94 -0.64 5.15 5.83
N VAL A 95 0.14 4.49 4.96
CA VAL A 95 -0.19 3.15 4.46
C VAL A 95 -0.24 2.14 5.61
N GLN A 96 0.75 2.14 6.50
CA GLN A 96 0.79 1.18 7.61
C GLN A 96 -0.36 1.42 8.60
N GLU A 97 -0.61 2.68 8.93
CA GLU A 97 -1.70 3.07 9.84
C GLU A 97 -3.07 2.70 9.27
N TYR A 98 -3.26 2.84 7.95
CA TYR A 98 -4.48 2.38 7.29
C TYR A 98 -4.68 0.87 7.47
N PHE A 99 -3.64 0.07 7.22
CA PHE A 99 -3.69 -1.38 7.37
C PHE A 99 -3.83 -1.84 8.83
N LEU A 100 -3.35 -1.06 9.79
CA LEU A 100 -3.52 -1.29 11.22
C LEU A 100 -4.88 -0.80 11.76
N GLY A 101 -5.72 -0.18 10.91
CA GLY A 101 -7.01 0.39 11.31
C GLY A 101 -6.92 1.71 12.08
N HIS A 102 -5.75 2.35 12.13
CA HIS A 102 -5.54 3.68 12.72
C HIS A 102 -5.95 4.78 11.73
N ILE A 103 -7.24 4.82 11.38
CA ILE A 103 -7.77 5.60 10.25
C ILE A 103 -7.58 7.12 10.41
N ASP A 104 -7.66 7.65 11.62
CA ASP A 104 -7.45 9.08 11.87
C ASP A 104 -5.97 9.48 11.70
N ASP A 105 -5.03 8.66 12.15
CA ASP A 105 -3.60 8.90 11.97
C ASP A 105 -3.22 8.78 10.48
N ALA A 106 -3.73 7.75 9.80
CA ALA A 106 -3.54 7.55 8.37
C ALA A 106 -4.01 8.77 7.55
N LEU A 107 -5.14 9.39 7.95
CA LEU A 107 -5.64 10.60 7.32
C LEU A 107 -4.69 11.80 7.51
N VAL A 108 -4.17 11.98 8.73
CA VAL A 108 -3.23 13.06 9.05
C VAL A 108 -1.95 12.90 8.24
N HIS A 109 -1.33 11.72 8.27
CA HIS A 109 -0.08 11.47 7.55
C HIS A 109 -0.24 11.46 6.03
N SER A 110 -1.38 11.01 5.50
CA SER A 110 -1.70 11.14 4.07
C SER A 110 -1.74 12.60 3.63
N LYS A 111 -2.31 13.50 4.44
CA LYS A 111 -2.35 14.94 4.13
C LYS A 111 -0.97 15.58 4.17
N GLU A 112 -0.14 15.21 5.14
CA GLU A 112 1.25 15.68 5.19
C GLU A 112 2.06 15.20 3.98
N ALA A 113 1.95 13.91 3.62
CA ALA A 113 2.58 13.36 2.42
C ALA A 113 2.17 14.11 1.15
N LEU A 114 0.86 14.37 0.99
CA LEU A 114 0.33 15.12 -0.15
C LEU A 114 0.91 16.53 -0.24
N LYS A 115 1.01 17.24 0.87
CA LYS A 115 1.60 18.59 0.92
C LYS A 115 3.04 18.61 0.43
N PHE A 116 3.86 17.63 0.81
CA PHE A 116 5.23 17.50 0.29
C PHE A 116 5.23 17.13 -1.19
N ALA A 117 4.41 16.18 -1.63
CA ALA A 117 4.30 15.80 -3.04
C ALA A 117 3.89 16.98 -3.93
N GLU A 118 2.98 17.85 -3.46
CA GLU A 118 2.59 19.06 -4.19
C GLU A 118 3.71 20.10 -4.28
N THR A 119 4.46 20.28 -3.20
CA THR A 119 5.60 21.20 -3.16
C THR A 119 6.68 20.76 -4.15
N GLU A 120 6.99 19.46 -4.17
CA GLU A 120 8.00 18.86 -5.04
C GLU A 120 7.49 18.61 -6.47
N LYS A 121 6.18 18.79 -6.71
CA LYS A 121 5.50 18.43 -7.97
C LYS A 121 5.70 16.95 -8.34
N ASP A 122 5.69 16.08 -7.34
CA ASP A 122 5.79 14.64 -7.48
C ASP A 122 4.40 14.05 -7.76
N ASP A 123 4.07 13.97 -9.05
CA ASP A 123 2.80 13.40 -9.51
C ASP A 123 2.64 11.92 -9.10
N PHE A 124 3.74 11.18 -8.93
CA PHE A 124 3.70 9.76 -8.61
C PHE A 124 3.24 9.53 -7.17
N VAL A 125 3.91 10.18 -6.21
CA VAL A 125 3.50 10.11 -4.80
C VAL A 125 2.14 10.77 -4.59
N LYS A 126 1.83 11.83 -5.36
CA LYS A 126 0.50 12.44 -5.34
C LYS A 126 -0.61 11.47 -5.75
N SER A 127 -0.42 10.72 -6.83
CA SER A 127 -1.40 9.71 -7.28
C SER A 127 -1.55 8.57 -6.27
N LEU A 128 -0.45 8.05 -5.73
CA LEU A 128 -0.49 7.06 -4.65
C LEU A 128 -1.26 7.56 -3.43
N THR A 129 -0.94 8.77 -2.96
CA THR A 129 -1.54 9.38 -1.77
C THR A 129 -3.03 9.68 -1.98
N TYR A 130 -3.45 10.09 -3.18
CA TYR A 130 -4.86 10.27 -3.50
C TYR A 130 -5.65 8.98 -3.48
N THR A 131 -5.04 7.88 -3.90
CA THR A 131 -5.69 6.56 -3.84
C THR A 131 -5.91 6.15 -2.39
N LEU A 132 -4.87 6.22 -1.56
CA LEU A 132 -4.95 5.94 -0.12
C LEU A 132 -5.95 6.85 0.60
N LEU A 133 -5.91 8.15 0.31
CA LEU A 133 -6.85 9.12 0.89
C LEU A 133 -8.30 8.82 0.48
N GLY A 134 -8.51 8.35 -0.75
CA GLY A 134 -9.82 7.89 -1.21
C GLY A 134 -10.35 6.73 -0.39
N ASP A 135 -9.55 5.69 -0.19
CA ASP A 135 -9.92 4.54 0.64
C ASP A 135 -10.20 4.95 2.10
N ILE A 136 -9.38 5.83 2.69
CA ILE A 136 -9.61 6.41 4.03
C ILE A 136 -10.93 7.18 4.09
N LEU A 137 -11.25 7.97 3.06
CA LEU A 137 -12.47 8.77 3.00
C LEU A 137 -13.72 7.88 2.83
N VAL A 138 -13.62 6.78 2.07
CA VAL A 138 -14.67 5.77 1.96
C VAL A 138 -14.98 5.19 3.34
N GLN A 139 -13.96 4.72 4.08
CA GLN A 139 -14.16 4.18 5.44
C GLN A 139 -14.77 5.20 6.42
N ARG A 140 -14.58 6.49 6.17
CA ARG A 140 -15.18 7.58 6.96
C ARG A 140 -16.57 8.01 6.47
N GLY A 141 -17.14 7.34 5.45
CA GLY A 141 -18.42 7.70 4.84
C GLY A 141 -18.41 9.02 4.08
N LYS A 142 -17.23 9.58 3.75
CA LYS A 142 -17.07 10.83 3.00
C LYS A 142 -16.97 10.56 1.51
N LEU A 143 -18.04 9.98 0.95
CA LEU A 143 -18.03 9.38 -0.38
C LEU A 143 -17.79 10.42 -1.50
N GLU A 144 -18.34 11.63 -1.40
CA GLU A 144 -18.13 12.68 -2.41
C GLU A 144 -16.70 13.19 -2.42
N GLU A 145 -16.09 13.36 -1.24
CA GLU A 145 -14.67 13.74 -1.12
C GLU A 145 -13.76 12.63 -1.68
N ALA A 146 -14.09 11.36 -1.39
CA ALA A 146 -13.39 10.20 -1.92
C ALA A 146 -13.43 10.16 -3.46
N GLN A 147 -14.59 10.41 -4.06
CA GLN A 147 -14.75 10.44 -5.51
C GLN A 147 -13.80 11.45 -6.16
N VAL A 148 -13.71 12.66 -5.61
CA VAL A 148 -12.86 13.74 -6.16
C VAL A 148 -11.39 13.34 -6.15
N VAL A 149 -10.90 12.78 -5.04
CA VAL A 149 -9.47 12.41 -4.93
C VAL A 149 -9.13 11.18 -5.77
N LEU A 150 -10.03 10.19 -5.84
CA LEU A 150 -9.83 8.98 -6.63
C LEU A 150 -9.85 9.25 -8.14
N GLU A 151 -10.79 10.08 -8.63
CA GLU A 151 -10.80 10.52 -10.02
C GLU A 151 -9.55 11.36 -10.37
N SER A 152 -9.07 12.16 -9.42
CA SER A 152 -7.80 12.89 -9.58
C SER A 152 -6.61 11.94 -9.69
N SER A 153 -6.56 10.88 -8.87
CA SER A 153 -5.54 9.84 -8.96
C SER A 153 -5.56 9.16 -10.32
N LYS A 154 -6.74 8.68 -10.75
CA LYS A 154 -6.93 8.01 -12.05
C LYS A 154 -6.45 8.88 -13.20
N LYS A 155 -6.88 10.15 -13.23
CA LYS A 155 -6.50 11.13 -14.27
C LYS A 155 -5.01 11.46 -14.27
N ILE A 156 -4.33 11.44 -13.13
CA ILE A 156 -2.86 11.58 -13.09
C ILE A 156 -2.22 10.35 -13.72
N ALA A 157 -2.62 9.15 -13.29
CA ALA A 157 -2.07 7.90 -13.78
C ALA A 157 -2.25 7.73 -15.30
N GLU A 158 -3.45 8.00 -15.82
CA GLU A 158 -3.77 7.97 -17.27
C GLU A 158 -2.89 8.92 -18.07
N ARG A 159 -2.76 10.18 -17.64
CA ARG A 159 -1.93 11.18 -18.33
C ARG A 159 -0.45 10.81 -18.36
N LYS A 160 0.00 10.01 -17.40
CA LYS A 160 1.40 9.59 -17.26
C LYS A 160 1.67 8.19 -17.84
N GLY A 161 0.64 7.43 -18.21
CA GLY A 161 0.76 6.04 -18.64
C GLY A 161 1.20 5.11 -17.50
N TRP A 162 0.77 5.38 -16.27
CA TRP A 162 1.08 4.55 -15.11
C TRP A 162 -0.04 3.54 -14.86
N ASP A 163 -0.10 2.49 -15.67
CA ASP A 163 -1.20 1.53 -15.64
C ASP A 163 -1.40 0.86 -14.27
N ALA A 164 -0.32 0.52 -13.56
CA ALA A 164 -0.44 -0.02 -12.20
C ALA A 164 -1.13 0.96 -11.22
N LEU A 165 -0.86 2.27 -11.33
CA LEU A 165 -1.55 3.28 -10.52
C LEU A 165 -2.98 3.50 -10.97
N ARG A 166 -3.24 3.43 -12.29
CA ARG A 166 -4.60 3.48 -12.85
C ARG A 166 -5.44 2.34 -12.29
N GLY A 167 -4.92 1.11 -12.32
CA GLY A 167 -5.60 -0.07 -11.78
C GLY A 167 -5.93 0.05 -10.29
N ARG A 168 -5.02 0.59 -9.47
CA ARG A 168 -5.28 0.87 -8.04
C ARG A 168 -6.39 1.91 -7.83
N ALA A 169 -6.38 2.98 -8.62
CA ALA A 169 -7.43 4.01 -8.56
C ALA A 169 -8.79 3.46 -9.02
N LEU A 170 -8.83 2.65 -10.08
CA LEU A 170 -10.03 1.97 -10.56
C LEU A 170 -10.60 1.03 -9.50
N SER A 171 -9.75 0.23 -8.85
CA SER A 171 -10.16 -0.66 -7.76
C SER A 171 -10.77 0.10 -6.57
N SER A 172 -10.26 1.30 -6.28
CA SER A 172 -10.77 2.18 -5.22
C SER A 172 -12.08 2.89 -5.61
N LEU A 173 -12.21 3.31 -6.86
CA LEU A 173 -13.48 3.80 -7.40
C LEU A 173 -14.54 2.70 -7.38
N GLY A 174 -14.16 1.46 -7.68
CA GLY A 174 -15.02 0.30 -7.58
C GLY A 174 -15.67 0.15 -6.21
N LEU A 175 -14.85 0.12 -5.16
CA LEU A 175 -15.35 0.06 -3.78
C LEU A 175 -16.21 1.28 -3.44
N LEU A 176 -15.76 2.49 -3.80
CA LEU A 176 -16.52 3.72 -3.57
C LEU A 176 -17.94 3.65 -4.15
N TYR A 177 -18.08 3.24 -5.42
CA TYR A 177 -19.40 3.16 -6.06
C TYR A 177 -20.26 2.03 -5.47
N ALA A 178 -19.64 0.96 -4.96
CA ALA A 178 -20.38 -0.07 -4.24
C ALA A 178 -21.00 0.50 -2.95
N GLU A 179 -20.23 1.27 -2.19
CA GLU A 179 -20.70 1.97 -0.97
C GLU A 179 -21.75 3.06 -1.27
N MET A 180 -21.70 3.67 -2.45
CA MET A 180 -22.76 4.58 -2.93
C MET A 180 -24.04 3.85 -3.39
N GLY A 181 -24.02 2.52 -3.49
CA GLY A 181 -25.13 1.72 -4.04
C GLY A 181 -25.19 1.69 -5.57
N GLU A 182 -24.21 2.28 -6.26
CA GLU A 182 -24.08 2.31 -7.72
C GLU A 182 -23.37 1.02 -8.22
N LEU A 183 -24.01 -0.12 -7.96
CA LEU A 183 -23.41 -1.45 -8.07
C LEU A 183 -22.95 -1.82 -9.49
N ASP A 184 -23.65 -1.37 -10.52
CA ASP A 184 -23.26 -1.64 -11.91
C ASP A 184 -21.97 -0.89 -12.28
N LEU A 185 -21.83 0.35 -11.80
CA LEU A 185 -20.63 1.15 -12.01
C LEU A 185 -19.44 0.62 -11.21
N ALA A 186 -19.69 0.16 -9.98
CA ALA A 186 -18.70 -0.53 -9.16
C ALA A 186 -18.13 -1.77 -9.88
N LYS A 187 -19.01 -2.63 -10.38
CA LYS A 187 -18.63 -3.85 -11.14
C LYS A 187 -17.84 -3.50 -12.41
N LEU A 188 -18.20 -2.43 -13.12
CA LEU A 188 -17.47 -1.97 -14.29
C LEU A 188 -16.02 -1.57 -13.93
N TYR A 189 -15.85 -0.72 -12.92
CA TYR A 189 -14.53 -0.26 -12.47
C TYR A 189 -13.65 -1.40 -11.96
N LEU A 190 -14.23 -2.36 -11.23
CA LEU A 190 -13.49 -3.50 -10.69
C LEU A 190 -13.04 -4.46 -11.79
N LYS A 191 -13.87 -4.69 -12.81
CA LYS A 191 -13.47 -5.49 -13.98
C LYS A 191 -12.35 -4.82 -14.77
N GLU A 192 -12.42 -3.51 -14.98
CA GLU A 192 -11.33 -2.77 -15.62
C GLU A 192 -10.05 -2.84 -14.75
N ALA A 193 -10.15 -2.76 -13.42
CA ALA A 193 -9.00 -2.91 -12.53
C ALA A 193 -8.36 -4.31 -12.63
N ILE A 194 -9.17 -5.37 -12.78
CA ILE A 194 -8.69 -6.75 -12.99
C ILE A 194 -7.96 -6.85 -14.34
N GLU A 195 -8.55 -6.36 -15.42
CA GLU A 195 -7.92 -6.37 -16.76
C GLU A 195 -6.56 -5.66 -16.73
N VAL A 196 -6.50 -4.47 -16.11
CA VAL A 196 -5.24 -3.73 -15.94
C VAL A 196 -4.24 -4.51 -15.10
N ALA A 197 -4.67 -5.16 -14.02
CA ALA A 197 -3.80 -5.97 -13.17
C ALA A 197 -3.19 -7.15 -13.93
N GLU A 198 -3.99 -7.83 -14.76
CA GLU A 198 -3.54 -8.91 -15.64
C GLU A 198 -2.53 -8.41 -16.69
N GLU A 199 -2.80 -7.27 -17.32
CA GLU A 199 -1.92 -6.65 -18.33
C GLU A 199 -0.54 -6.28 -17.76
N VAL A 200 -0.49 -5.73 -16.54
CA VAL A 200 0.77 -5.34 -15.89
C VAL A 200 1.41 -6.47 -15.06
N GLY A 201 0.71 -7.59 -14.89
CA GLY A 201 1.15 -8.72 -14.07
C GLY A 201 1.16 -8.46 -12.56
N ASP A 202 0.36 -7.50 -12.07
CA ASP A 202 0.25 -7.18 -10.63
C ASP A 202 -0.79 -8.09 -9.96
N ARG A 203 -0.34 -9.27 -9.51
CA ARG A 203 -1.19 -10.25 -8.82
C ARG A 203 -1.81 -9.69 -7.54
N SER A 204 -1.10 -8.83 -6.81
CA SER A 204 -1.64 -8.24 -5.57
C SER A 204 -2.82 -7.32 -5.85
N LEU A 205 -2.75 -6.52 -6.91
CA LEU A 205 -3.87 -5.70 -7.36
C LEU A 205 -5.04 -6.55 -7.85
N GLU A 206 -4.77 -7.62 -8.60
CA GLU A 206 -5.80 -8.54 -9.09
C GLU A 206 -6.58 -9.17 -7.91
N GLY A 207 -5.87 -9.67 -6.90
CA GLY A 207 -6.49 -10.21 -5.68
C GLY A 207 -7.36 -9.17 -4.97
N THR A 208 -6.85 -7.95 -4.83
CA THR A 208 -7.59 -6.84 -4.20
C THR A 208 -8.88 -6.53 -4.95
N ALA A 209 -8.82 -6.47 -6.29
CA ALA A 209 -9.98 -6.20 -7.12
C ALA A 209 -11.01 -7.34 -7.06
N TYR A 210 -10.59 -8.61 -6.96
CA TYR A 210 -11.51 -9.72 -6.74
C TYR A 210 -12.21 -9.68 -5.38
N VAL A 211 -11.49 -9.37 -4.30
CA VAL A 211 -12.11 -9.22 -2.98
C VAL A 211 -13.15 -8.10 -3.00
N ARG A 212 -12.79 -6.92 -3.54
CA ARG A 212 -13.72 -5.78 -3.67
C ARG A 212 -14.92 -6.10 -4.57
N LEU A 213 -14.73 -6.92 -5.60
CA LEU A 213 -15.85 -7.40 -6.44
C LEU A 213 -16.76 -8.33 -5.65
N GLY A 214 -16.20 -9.23 -4.85
CA GLY A 214 -16.94 -10.05 -3.90
C GLY A 214 -17.78 -9.24 -2.92
N ILE A 215 -17.19 -8.21 -2.30
CA ILE A 215 -17.89 -7.25 -1.43
C ILE A 215 -19.02 -6.54 -2.19
N THR A 216 -18.78 -6.13 -3.44
CA THR A 216 -19.81 -5.49 -4.27
C THR A 216 -21.01 -6.43 -4.51
N TYR A 217 -20.76 -7.72 -4.73
CA TYR A 217 -21.83 -8.72 -4.86
C TYR A 217 -22.54 -9.00 -3.54
N LEU A 218 -21.85 -8.94 -2.39
CA LEU A 218 -22.47 -9.00 -1.07
C LEU A 218 -23.46 -7.86 -0.85
N ILE A 219 -23.05 -6.62 -1.12
CA ILE A 219 -23.91 -5.44 -1.02
C ILE A 219 -25.13 -5.59 -1.95
N ALA A 220 -24.95 -6.24 -3.10
CA ALA A 220 -26.02 -6.54 -4.05
C ALA A 220 -26.98 -7.68 -3.60
N GLY A 221 -26.70 -8.38 -2.50
CA GLY A 221 -27.45 -9.57 -2.06
C GLY A 221 -27.25 -10.79 -2.96
N GLN A 222 -26.11 -10.87 -3.65
CA GLN A 222 -25.77 -11.91 -4.62
C GLN A 222 -24.71 -12.86 -4.04
N ASP A 223 -25.10 -13.65 -3.05
CA ASP A 223 -24.20 -14.47 -2.22
C ASP A 223 -23.38 -15.49 -3.02
N TYR A 224 -23.95 -16.07 -4.09
CA TYR A 224 -23.25 -17.06 -4.91
C TYR A 224 -22.04 -16.43 -5.62
N GLU A 225 -22.27 -15.32 -6.31
CA GLU A 225 -21.23 -14.55 -6.99
C GLU A 225 -20.22 -13.99 -5.99
N ALA A 226 -20.69 -13.48 -4.85
CA ALA A 226 -19.83 -13.00 -3.77
C ALA A 226 -18.83 -14.08 -3.34
N ARG A 227 -19.28 -15.30 -3.03
CA ARG A 227 -18.40 -16.42 -2.67
C ARG A 227 -17.40 -16.73 -3.77
N GLU A 228 -17.82 -16.72 -5.03
CA GLU A 228 -16.91 -17.02 -6.14
C GLU A 228 -15.75 -16.02 -6.19
N TRP A 229 -16.05 -14.71 -6.13
CA TRP A 229 -15.03 -13.66 -6.23
C TRP A 229 -14.15 -13.57 -4.96
N LEU A 230 -14.74 -13.69 -3.77
CA LEU A 230 -13.99 -13.73 -2.52
C LEU A 230 -13.00 -14.90 -2.48
N ASN A 231 -13.42 -16.10 -2.92
CA ASN A 231 -12.51 -17.26 -2.99
C ASN A 231 -11.37 -17.06 -3.99
N ARG A 232 -11.62 -16.41 -5.14
CA ARG A 232 -10.55 -16.05 -6.09
C ARG A 232 -9.56 -15.06 -5.46
N GLY A 233 -10.06 -14.01 -4.82
CA GLY A 233 -9.25 -13.03 -4.11
C GLY A 233 -8.40 -13.65 -2.99
N LYS A 234 -9.03 -14.47 -2.15
CA LYS A 234 -8.35 -15.23 -1.08
C LYS A 234 -7.23 -16.11 -1.61
N LYS A 235 -7.49 -16.86 -2.69
CA LYS A 235 -6.47 -17.73 -3.31
C LYS A 235 -5.26 -16.91 -3.76
N ILE A 236 -5.47 -15.76 -4.38
CA ILE A 236 -4.37 -14.86 -4.76
C ILE A 236 -3.64 -14.34 -3.52
N ALA A 237 -4.37 -13.93 -2.47
CA ALA A 237 -3.77 -13.47 -1.24
C ALA A 237 -2.87 -14.54 -0.58
N GLU A 238 -3.24 -15.83 -0.67
CA GLU A 238 -2.41 -16.95 -0.23
C GLU A 238 -1.17 -17.13 -1.11
N GLU A 239 -1.31 -17.00 -2.43
CA GLU A 239 -0.19 -17.08 -3.38
C GLU A 239 0.83 -15.94 -3.19
N THR A 240 0.35 -14.73 -2.87
CA THR A 240 1.19 -13.53 -2.71
C THR A 240 1.61 -13.26 -1.26
N GLY A 241 1.05 -13.99 -0.29
CA GLY A 241 1.34 -13.80 1.14
C GLY A 241 0.66 -12.56 1.76
N MET A 242 -0.34 -11.98 1.11
CA MET A 242 -1.07 -10.81 1.61
C MET A 242 -2.04 -11.19 2.74
N LYS A 243 -1.54 -11.19 3.98
CA LYS A 243 -2.31 -11.63 5.16
C LYS A 243 -3.61 -10.85 5.38
N ILE A 244 -3.56 -9.50 5.35
CA ILE A 244 -4.74 -8.67 5.58
C ILE A 244 -5.82 -8.93 4.52
N LEU A 245 -5.44 -9.01 3.25
CA LEU A 245 -6.40 -9.27 2.18
C LEU A 245 -7.03 -10.67 2.31
N LYS A 246 -6.23 -11.65 2.78
CA LYS A 246 -6.72 -13.00 3.05
C LYS A 246 -7.74 -12.98 4.20
N GLU A 247 -7.40 -12.34 5.31
CA GLU A 247 -8.28 -12.20 6.48
C GLU A 247 -9.57 -11.47 6.12
N GLU A 248 -9.49 -10.36 5.37
CA GLU A 248 -10.65 -9.63 4.86
C GLU A 248 -11.56 -10.55 4.02
N ALA A 249 -10.99 -11.33 3.09
CA ALA A 249 -11.77 -12.27 2.29
C ALA A 249 -12.39 -13.38 3.14
N GLU A 250 -11.71 -13.87 4.18
CA GLU A 250 -12.21 -14.86 5.12
C GLU A 250 -13.38 -14.33 5.95
N ASP A 251 -13.26 -13.12 6.51
CA ASP A 251 -14.31 -12.46 7.29
C ASP A 251 -15.63 -12.32 6.51
N TYR A 252 -15.54 -11.95 5.23
CA TYR A 252 -16.72 -11.86 4.36
C TYR A 252 -17.28 -13.23 3.94
N LEU A 253 -16.42 -14.25 3.79
CA LEU A 253 -16.86 -15.61 3.50
C LEU A 253 -17.59 -16.23 4.71
N GLU A 254 -17.12 -15.97 5.93
CA GLU A 254 -17.75 -16.44 7.17
C GLU A 254 -19.16 -15.87 7.34
N GLN A 255 -19.37 -14.58 7.02
CA GLN A 255 -20.70 -13.95 7.03
C GLN A 255 -21.71 -14.65 6.11
N LEU A 256 -21.22 -15.29 5.04
CA LEU A 256 -22.06 -16.04 4.12
C LEU A 256 -22.34 -17.47 4.61
N GLU A 257 -21.59 -18.01 5.57
CA GLU A 257 -21.79 -19.37 6.07
C GLU A 257 -22.85 -19.48 7.16
N GLU A 258 -23.25 -18.37 7.80
CA GLU A 258 -24.31 -18.40 8.81
C GLU A 258 -25.70 -18.62 8.17
N PRO A 259 -26.40 -19.74 8.47
CA PRO A 259 -27.76 -19.94 7.99
C PRO A 259 -28.72 -19.09 8.82
N PHE A 260 -29.56 -18.29 8.14
CA PHE A 260 -30.76 -17.68 8.72
C PHE A 260 -31.74 -18.71 9.29
#